data_AF-A0A961FWU2-F1
#
_entry.id   AF-A0A961FWU2-F1
#
_cell.length_a   1.000
_cell.length_b   1.000
_cell.length_c   1.000
_cell.angle_alpha   90.00
_cell.angle_beta   90.00
_cell.angle_gamma   90.00
#
_symmetry.space_group_name_H-M   'P 1'
#
loop_
_entity.id
_entity.type
_entity.pdbx_description
1 polymer ?
#
loop_
_entity_poly.entity_id
_entity_poly.type
_entity_poly.pdbx_seq_one_letter_code
_entity_poly.pdbx_strand_id
1 'polypeptide(L)' 'REVQEFYWNFRVTPELLELRNLVEVASLIVDSAARRRESRGLHYTLDYPETDDKNWRKDTILRRF' A
#
# COMPACT_ATOMS: atom_id res chain seq x y z
N ARG A 1 -5.32 11.73 35.36
CA ARG A 1 -5.08 10.29 35.62
C ARG A 1 -5.97 9.38 34.74
N GLU A 2 -7.13 9.84 34.26
CA GLU A 2 -8.04 9.07 33.38
C GLU A 2 -7.58 8.85 31.93
N VAL A 3 -6.77 9.74 31.36
CA VAL A 3 -6.40 9.64 29.92
C VAL A 3 -5.47 8.46 29.62
N GLN A 4 -4.60 8.08 30.56
CA GLN A 4 -3.64 6.97 30.39
C GLN A 4 -4.33 5.59 30.37
N GLU A 5 -5.48 5.44 31.03
CA GLU A 5 -6.26 4.19 30.99
C GLU A 5 -7.01 4.02 29.66
N PHE A 6 -7.42 5.11 29.01
CA PHE A 6 -8.07 5.03 27.70
C PHE A 6 -7.12 4.57 26.58
N TYR A 7 -5.82 4.84 26.71
CA TYR A 7 -4.81 4.45 25.72
C TYR A 7 -4.39 2.97 25.81
N TRP A 8 -4.60 2.30 26.94
CA TRP A 8 -4.22 0.89 27.13
C TRP A 8 -5.37 -0.12 26.86
N ASN A 9 -6.58 0.37 26.59
CA ASN A 9 -7.79 -0.45 26.59
C ASN A 9 -8.29 -0.91 25.21
N PHE A 10 -7.60 -0.61 24.11
CA PHE A 10 -7.87 -1.33 22.87
C PHE A 10 -7.26 -2.72 22.99
N ARG A 11 -8.08 -3.66 23.49
CA ARG A 11 -7.78 -5.08 23.41
C ARG A 11 -7.42 -5.38 21.96
N VAL A 12 -6.22 -5.92 21.75
CA VAL A 12 -5.83 -6.41 20.43
C VAL A 12 -6.79 -7.54 20.09
N THR A 13 -7.63 -7.32 19.09
CA THR A 13 -8.53 -8.35 18.56
C THR A 13 -8.05 -8.78 17.17
N PRO A 14 -8.39 -10.01 16.74
CA PRO A 14 -8.10 -10.48 15.39
C PRO A 14 -8.60 -9.51 14.30
N GLU A 15 -9.80 -8.96 14.46
CA GLU A 15 -10.42 -8.06 13.48
C GLU A 15 -9.62 -6.76 13.32
N LEU A 16 -9.07 -6.23 14.42
CA LEU A 16 -8.23 -5.04 14.39
C LEU A 16 -6.90 -5.31 13.66
N LEU A 17 -6.31 -6.50 13.85
CA LEU A 17 -5.10 -6.91 13.15
C LEU A 17 -5.36 -7.16 11.67
N GLU A 18 -6.49 -7.78 11.31
CA GLU A 18 -6.90 -7.97 9.92
C GLU A 18 -7.14 -6.62 9.23
N LEU A 19 -7.83 -5.69 9.89
CA LEU A 19 -8.01 -4.34 9.37
C LEU A 19 -6.68 -3.64 9.14
N ARG A 20 -5.75 -3.71 10.10
CA ARG A 20 -4.39 -3.17 9.94
C ARG A 20 -3.72 -3.76 8.70
N ASN A 21 -3.76 -5.08 8.52
CA ASN A 21 -3.13 -5.75 7.39
C ASN A 21 -3.77 -5.34 6.05
N LEU A 22 -5.10 -5.20 5.99
CA LEU A 22 -5.79 -4.73 4.79
C LEU A 22 -5.39 -3.30 4.42
N VAL A 23 -5.38 -2.39 5.40
CA VAL A 23 -4.96 -1.00 5.19
C VAL A 23 -3.50 -0.92 4.73
N GLU A 24 -2.64 -1.73 5.34
CA GLU A 24 -1.22 -1.81 4.99
C GLU A 24 -1.02 -2.27 3.54
N VAL A 25 -1.65 -3.38 3.15
CA VAL A 25 -1.59 -3.91 1.78
C VAL A 25 -2.18 -2.92 0.78
N ALA A 26 -3.33 -2.32 1.09
CA ALA A 26 -3.95 -1.31 0.23
C ALA A 26 -3.01 -0.12 -0.01
N SER A 27 -2.34 0.36 1.04
CA SER A 27 -1.39 1.46 0.91
C SER A 27 -0.17 1.08 0.07
N LEU A 28 0.35 -0.15 0.21
CA LEU A 28 1.45 -0.63 -0.63
C LEU A 28 1.04 -0.73 -2.11
N ILE A 29 -0.21 -1.13 -2.40
CA ILE A 29 -0.75 -1.16 -3.77
C ILE A 29 -0.79 0.26 -4.35
N VAL A 30 -1.34 1.22 -3.60
CA VAL A 30 -1.42 2.63 -4.04
C VAL A 30 -0.02 3.22 -4.25
N ASP A 31 0.91 3.01 -3.31
CA ASP A 31 2.29 3.49 -3.42
C ASP A 31 3.01 2.86 -4.63
N SER A 32 2.75 1.58 -4.92
CA SER A 32 3.32 0.89 -6.08
C SER A 32 2.81 1.48 -7.39
N ALA A 33 1.48 1.66 -7.49
CA ALA A 33 0.83 2.23 -8.67
C ALA A 33 1.27 3.67 -8.93
N ALA A 34 1.35 4.52 -7.89
CA ALA A 34 1.76 5.92 -8.01
C ALA A 34 3.21 6.08 -8.46
N ARG A 35 4.10 5.15 -8.11
CA ARG A 35 5.49 5.17 -8.55
C ARG A 35 5.65 4.74 -10.01
N ARG A 36 4.80 3.85 -10.52
CA ARG A 36 4.94 3.23 -11.85
C ARG A 36 4.35 4.10 -12.97
N ARG A 37 5.20 4.85 -13.65
CA ARG A 37 4.86 5.78 -14.75
C ARG A 37 4.89 5.09 -16.13
N GLU A 38 4.13 4.01 -16.26
CA GLU A 38 3.83 3.32 -17.53
C GLU A 38 2.48 2.61 -17.40
N SER A 39 1.95 2.11 -18.51
CA SER A 39 0.86 1.13 -18.49
C SER A 39 1.35 -0.23 -18.94
N ARG A 40 1.11 -1.26 -18.12
CA ARG A 40 1.55 -2.63 -18.38
C ARG A 40 0.59 -3.64 -17.75
N GLY A 41 0.04 -4.53 -18.57
CA GLY A 41 -0.88 -5.58 -18.11
C GLY A 41 -2.14 -4.98 -17.49
N LEU A 42 -2.40 -5.28 -16.21
CA LEU A 42 -3.58 -4.78 -15.48
C LEU A 42 -3.37 -3.39 -14.85
N HIS A 43 -2.14 -2.87 -14.83
CA HIS A 43 -1.86 -1.51 -14.39
C HIS A 43 -1.95 -0.58 -15.60
N TYR A 44 -3.00 0.25 -15.66
CA TYR A 44 -3.22 1.22 -16.73
C TYR A 44 -3.44 2.62 -16.15
N THR A 45 -2.77 3.61 -16.72
CA THR A 45 -2.89 5.02 -16.33
C THR A 45 -2.97 5.92 -17.55
N LEU A 46 -3.86 6.91 -17.49
CA LEU A 46 -4.09 7.86 -18.59
C LEU A 46 -2.90 8.78 -18.85
N ASP A 47 -2.10 9.06 -17.82
CA ASP A 47 -0.91 9.92 -17.93
C ASP A 47 0.25 9.24 -18.67
N TYR A 48 0.29 7.90 -18.63
CA TYR A 48 1.32 7.06 -19.26
C TYR A 48 0.67 5.84 -19.92
N PRO A 49 -0.05 6.01 -21.05
CA PRO A 49 -0.88 4.95 -21.63
C PRO A 49 -0.06 3.81 -22.27
N GLU A 50 1.22 4.05 -22.56
CA GLU A 50 2.11 3.09 -23.21
C GLU A 50 3.00 2.35 -22.20
N THR A 51 3.51 1.20 -22.64
CA THR A 51 4.54 0.44 -21.92
C THR A 51 5.92 1.07 -22.14
N ASP A 52 6.75 1.13 -21.09
CA ASP A 52 8.11 1.70 -21.14
C ASP A 52 9.14 0.68 -20.63
N ASP A 53 9.62 -0.14 -21.56
CA ASP A 53 10.62 -1.16 -21.26
C ASP A 53 11.99 -0.59 -20.87
N LYS A 54 12.28 0.67 -21.25
CA LYS A 54 13.58 1.29 -20.95
C LYS A 54 13.71 1.60 -19.46
N ASN A 55 12.66 2.14 -18.85
CA ASN A 55 12.70 2.58 -17.45
C ASN A 55 12.00 1.62 -16.47
N TRP A 56 11.01 0.85 -16.94
CA TRP A 56 10.06 0.13 -16.09
C TRP A 56 9.98 -1.38 -16.31
N ARG A 57 10.87 -1.98 -17.12
CA ARG A 57 11.02 -3.45 -17.23
C ARG A 57 11.71 -4.06 -16.00
N LYS A 58 11.12 -3.84 -14.85
CA LYS A 58 11.56 -4.27 -13.52
C LYS A 58 10.38 -4.32 -12.56
N ASP A 59 10.55 -5.08 -11.49
CA ASP A 59 9.55 -5.20 -10.43
C ASP A 59 9.55 -3.96 -9.54
N THR A 60 8.37 -3.61 -9.03
CA THR A 60 8.23 -2.60 -7.98
C THR A 60 8.42 -3.26 -6.62
N ILE A 61 9.56 -3.02 -5.98
CA ILE A 61 9.89 -3.60 -4.68
C ILE A 61 9.59 -2.56 -3.59
N LEU A 62 8.65 -2.86 -2.70
CA LEU A 62 8.30 -2.04 -1.54
C LEU A 62 8.51 -2.84 -0.24
N ARG A 63 8.85 -2.14 0.84
CA ARG A 63 8.98 -2.72 2.18
C ARG A 63 8.42 -1.72 3.21
N ARG A 64 7.65 -2.22 4.18
CA ARG A 64 7.30 -1.50 5.41
C ARG A 64 7.86 -2.31 6.59
N PHE A 65 8.34 -1.59 7.60
CA PHE A 65 8.97 -2.11 8.81
C PHE A 65 8.07 -1.85 10.00
#